data_AF-A0A939VUU0-F1
#
_entry.id   AF-A0A939VUU0-F1
#
_cell.length_a   1.000
_cell.length_b   1.000
_cell.length_c   1.000
_cell.angle_alpha   90.00
_cell.angle_beta   90.00
_cell.angle_gamma   90.00
#
_symmetry.space_group_name_H-M   'P 1'
#
loop_
_entity.id
_entity.type
_entity.pdbx_description
1 polymer ?
#
loop_
_entity_poly.entity_id
_entity_poly.type
_entity_poly.pdbx_seq_one_letter_code
_entity_poly.pdbx_strand_id
1 'polypeptide(L)'
;EELPNLVIAPHVLDDVITEIDAKKKSRRIEAILVARLRKHSGNPKFKAFGEKLEDLKRKMEQDLITSIDFLKNLLTIAKEVLQAEKEVEPEDNRAKARAALTELFESIKNPQTPIIVEKIVNDIDNQIVEIVRRFSDAFSTVSGRREVQQRLRSTLYLKYQIKDKEVFEKAYSYIEQYY
;
A
#
# COMPACT_ATOMS: atom_id res chain seq x y z
N GLU A 1 -14.29 7.32 -10.59
CA GLU A 1 -13.49 7.97 -9.54
C GLU A 1 -13.00 6.92 -8.56
N GLU A 2 -11.78 7.07 -8.06
CA GLU A 2 -11.19 6.16 -7.09
C GLU A 2 -11.35 6.69 -5.66
N LEU A 3 -11.41 5.79 -4.68
CA LEU A 3 -11.58 6.14 -3.26
C LEU A 3 -10.54 7.17 -2.75
N PRO A 4 -9.24 7.09 -3.10
CA PRO A 4 -8.27 8.09 -2.67
C PRO A 4 -8.64 9.51 -3.12
N ASN A 5 -9.11 9.68 -4.35
CA ASN A 5 -9.50 10.99 -4.89
C ASN A 5 -10.73 11.56 -4.15
N LEU A 6 -11.64 10.68 -3.72
CA LEU A 6 -12.82 11.06 -2.94
C LEU A 6 -12.49 11.43 -1.48
N VAL A 7 -11.44 10.83 -0.92
CA VAL A 7 -11.01 11.05 0.48
C VAL A 7 -10.04 12.22 0.63
N ILE A 8 -9.18 12.48 -0.38
CA ILE A 8 -8.13 13.52 -0.37
C ILE A 8 -8.66 14.92 -0.74
N ALA A 9 -9.91 15.01 -1.21
CA ALA A 9 -10.61 16.27 -1.41
C ALA A 9 -11.57 16.70 -0.25
N PRO A 10 -11.18 16.71 1.06
CA PRO A 10 -12.06 17.25 2.11
C PRO A 10 -12.28 18.77 2.01
N HIS A 11 -11.44 19.50 1.27
CA HIS A 11 -11.50 20.97 1.14
C HIS A 11 -12.72 21.48 0.36
N VAL A 12 -13.65 20.58 -0.02
CA VAL A 12 -14.97 20.90 -0.59
C VAL A 12 -16.09 20.72 0.46
N LEU A 13 -15.76 20.47 1.74
CA LEU A 13 -16.73 20.45 2.85
C LEU A 13 -17.00 21.85 3.43
N ASP A 14 -16.22 22.86 3.04
CA ASP A 14 -16.47 24.27 3.39
C ASP A 14 -17.53 24.92 2.47
N ASP A 15 -17.84 24.29 1.34
CA ASP A 15 -19.05 24.60 0.57
C ASP A 15 -20.25 23.94 1.26
N VAL A 16 -21.36 24.68 1.39
CA VAL A 16 -22.60 24.20 2.02
C VAL A 16 -23.12 22.94 1.29
N ILE A 17 -22.78 21.76 1.81
CA ILE A 17 -23.28 20.49 1.29
C ILE A 17 -24.72 20.30 1.76
N THR A 18 -25.63 20.08 0.82
CA THR A 18 -27.02 19.77 1.13
C THR A 18 -27.16 18.31 1.60
N GLU A 19 -28.22 18.01 2.35
CA GLU A 19 -28.60 16.64 2.73
C GLU A 19 -28.74 15.70 1.53
N ILE A 20 -29.23 16.21 0.38
CA ILE A 20 -29.39 15.43 -0.86
C ILE A 20 -28.02 15.07 -1.45
N ASP A 21 -27.08 16.01 -1.46
CA ASP A 21 -25.72 15.79 -1.96
C ASP A 21 -24.96 14.81 -1.05
N ALA A 22 -25.13 14.95 0.26
CA ALA A 22 -24.55 14.04 1.24
C ALA A 22 -25.03 12.60 1.02
N LYS A 23 -26.33 12.37 0.80
CA LYS A 23 -26.88 11.04 0.48
C LYS A 23 -26.30 10.46 -0.80
N LYS A 24 -26.22 11.26 -1.88
CA LYS A 24 -25.67 10.80 -3.17
C LYS A 24 -24.18 10.43 -3.05
N LYS A 25 -23.38 11.28 -2.41
CA LYS A 25 -21.94 11.02 -2.20
C LYS A 25 -21.72 9.78 -1.32
N SER A 26 -22.48 9.65 -0.23
CA SER A 26 -22.34 8.53 0.70
C SER A 26 -22.58 7.19 0.02
N ARG A 27 -23.64 7.04 -0.79
CA ARG A 27 -23.91 5.79 -1.53
C ARG A 27 -22.76 5.36 -2.44
N ARG A 28 -22.10 6.32 -3.10
CA ARG A 28 -20.96 6.03 -3.98
C ARG A 28 -19.75 5.56 -3.18
N ILE A 29 -19.41 6.27 -2.11
CA ILE A 29 -18.26 5.93 -1.25
C ILE A 29 -18.48 4.57 -0.58
N GLU A 30 -19.70 4.30 -0.12
CA GLU A 30 -20.07 3.04 0.52
C GLU A 30 -19.88 1.84 -0.42
N ALA A 31 -20.35 1.93 -1.67
CA ALA A 31 -20.18 0.86 -2.65
C ALA A 31 -18.70 0.54 -2.90
N ILE A 32 -17.85 1.57 -2.99
CA ILE A 32 -16.40 1.42 -3.18
C ILE A 32 -15.75 0.80 -1.93
N LEU A 33 -16.12 1.27 -0.73
CA LEU A 33 -15.65 0.74 0.55
C LEU A 33 -15.97 -0.74 0.69
N VAL A 34 -17.21 -1.15 0.44
CA VAL A 34 -17.64 -2.56 0.54
C VAL A 34 -16.85 -3.44 -0.44
N ALA A 35 -16.64 -2.99 -1.67
CA ALA A 35 -15.84 -3.74 -2.64
C ALA A 35 -14.39 -3.92 -2.18
N ARG A 36 -13.78 -2.90 -1.58
CA ARG A 36 -12.42 -2.96 -1.02
C ARG A 36 -12.33 -3.87 0.20
N LEU A 37 -13.23 -3.71 1.18
CA LEU A 37 -13.26 -4.55 2.38
C LEU A 37 -13.41 -6.04 2.04
N ARG A 38 -14.18 -6.38 0.99
CA ARG A 38 -14.30 -7.77 0.51
C ARG A 38 -12.98 -8.34 -0.01
N LYS A 39 -12.15 -7.54 -0.70
CA LYS A 39 -10.82 -7.97 -1.18
C LYS A 39 -9.88 -8.36 -0.04
N HIS A 40 -10.06 -7.77 1.14
CA HIS A 40 -9.26 -8.03 2.34
C HIS A 40 -10.02 -8.81 3.42
N SER A 41 -11.05 -9.58 3.04
CA SER A 41 -11.94 -10.29 3.98
C SER A 41 -11.24 -11.30 4.90
N GLY A 42 -10.06 -11.79 4.52
CA GLY A 42 -9.22 -12.66 5.36
C GLY A 42 -8.45 -11.93 6.46
N ASN A 43 -8.41 -10.59 6.46
CA ASN A 43 -7.67 -9.83 7.46
C ASN A 43 -8.60 -9.33 8.60
N PRO A 44 -8.30 -9.62 9.88
CA PRO A 44 -9.15 -9.24 11.00
C PRO A 44 -9.35 -7.73 11.15
N LYS A 45 -8.36 -6.91 10.74
CA LYS A 45 -8.46 -5.45 10.75
C LYS A 45 -9.52 -4.95 9.77
N PHE A 46 -9.61 -5.57 8.60
CA PHE A 46 -10.62 -5.25 7.57
C PHE A 46 -12.01 -5.75 7.94
N LYS A 47 -12.10 -6.86 8.67
CA LYS A 47 -13.36 -7.31 9.27
C LYS A 47 -13.90 -6.28 10.26
N ALA A 48 -13.05 -5.73 11.12
CA ALA A 48 -13.44 -4.68 12.06
C ALA A 48 -13.92 -3.39 11.35
N PHE A 49 -13.32 -3.00 10.23
CA PHE A 49 -13.84 -1.90 9.41
C PHE A 49 -15.21 -2.20 8.80
N GLY A 50 -15.46 -3.45 8.40
CA GLY A 50 -16.78 -3.92 7.96
C GLY A 50 -17.83 -3.80 9.05
N GLU A 51 -17.51 -4.22 10.27
CA GLU A 51 -18.41 -4.10 11.44
C GLU A 51 -18.71 -2.63 11.77
N LYS A 52 -17.69 -1.76 11.80
CA LYS A 52 -17.86 -0.30 11.97
C LYS A 52 -18.76 0.31 10.89
N LEU A 53 -18.60 -0.11 9.63
CA LEU A 53 -19.40 0.38 8.52
C LEU A 53 -20.88 -0.02 8.69
N GLU A 54 -21.14 -1.26 9.11
CA GLU A 54 -22.50 -1.75 9.35
C GLU A 54 -23.17 -1.03 10.52
N ASP A 55 -22.44 -0.79 11.61
CA ASP A 55 -22.94 0.02 12.73
C ASP A 55 -23.29 1.45 12.31
N LEU A 56 -22.47 2.04 11.44
CA LEU A 56 -22.73 3.37 10.91
C LEU A 56 -24.00 3.39 10.05
N LYS A 57 -24.26 2.36 9.24
CA LYS A 57 -25.50 2.22 8.48
C LYS A 57 -26.71 2.07 9.37
N ARG A 58 -26.64 1.21 10.40
CA ARG A 58 -27.74 1.04 11.37
C ARG A 58 -28.12 2.36 12.03
N LYS A 59 -27.13 3.18 12.41
CA LYS A 59 -27.39 4.51 12.98
C LYS A 59 -28.09 5.45 12.00
N MET A 60 -27.71 5.40 10.72
CA MET A 60 -28.40 6.16 9.67
C MET A 60 -29.83 5.67 9.45
N GLU A 61 -30.05 4.36 9.39
CA GLU A 61 -31.39 3.76 9.20
C GLU A 61 -32.34 4.03 10.36
N GLN A 62 -31.79 4.20 11.57
CA GLN A 62 -32.54 4.57 12.77
C GLN A 62 -32.67 6.10 12.95
N ASP A 63 -32.27 6.90 11.95
CA ASP A 63 -32.24 8.37 12.00
C ASP A 63 -31.49 8.95 13.22
N LEU A 64 -30.53 8.20 13.78
CA LEU A 64 -29.70 8.63 14.92
C LEU A 64 -28.60 9.62 14.52
N ILE A 65 -28.32 9.73 13.22
CA ILE A 65 -27.31 10.62 12.62
C ILE A 65 -27.85 11.25 11.34
N THR A 66 -27.37 12.46 10.99
CA THR A 66 -27.76 13.14 9.74
C THR A 66 -27.02 12.57 8.52
N SER A 67 -27.45 12.92 7.30
CA SER A 67 -26.72 12.50 6.09
C SER A 67 -25.34 13.13 6.00
N ILE A 68 -25.17 14.33 6.54
CA ILE A 68 -23.88 15.00 6.61
C ILE A 68 -22.97 14.27 7.61
N ASP A 69 -23.49 13.90 8.79
CA ASP A 69 -22.72 13.14 9.79
C ASP A 69 -22.33 11.76 9.26
N PHE A 70 -23.24 11.08 8.57
CA PHE A 70 -22.96 9.81 7.91
C PHE A 70 -21.84 9.94 6.87
N LEU A 71 -21.90 10.96 6.01
CA LEU A 71 -20.85 11.22 5.02
C LEU A 71 -19.49 11.47 5.70
N LYS A 72 -19.44 12.30 6.75
CA LYS A 72 -18.20 12.58 7.49
C LYS A 72 -17.61 11.31 8.10
N ASN A 73 -18.42 10.51 8.77
CA ASN A 73 -17.97 9.25 9.37
C ASN A 73 -17.53 8.24 8.30
N LEU A 74 -18.22 8.19 7.16
CA LEU A 74 -17.87 7.32 6.05
C LEU A 74 -16.53 7.71 5.42
N LEU A 75 -16.25 9.00 5.28
CA LEU A 75 -14.95 9.51 4.83
C LEU A 75 -13.83 9.18 5.82
N THR A 76 -14.10 9.25 7.13
CA THR A 76 -13.17 8.81 8.17
C THR A 76 -12.84 7.33 8.03
N ILE A 77 -13.85 6.46 7.91
CA ILE A 77 -13.66 5.03 7.69
C ILE A 77 -12.88 4.80 6.39
N ALA A 78 -13.21 5.50 5.31
CA ALA A 78 -12.50 5.40 4.04
C ALA A 78 -11.01 5.76 4.17
N LYS A 79 -10.68 6.79 4.96
CA LYS A 79 -9.29 7.16 5.26
C LYS A 79 -8.57 6.09 6.09
N GLU A 80 -9.22 5.57 7.14
CA GLU A 80 -8.68 4.47 7.96
C GLU A 80 -8.42 3.21 7.13
N VAL A 81 -9.35 2.85 6.24
CA VAL A 81 -9.21 1.72 5.32
C VAL A 81 -8.06 1.94 4.36
N LEU A 82 -7.95 3.12 3.72
CA LEU A 82 -6.82 3.42 2.82
C LEU A 82 -5.47 3.37 3.56
N GLN A 83 -5.42 3.82 4.80
CA GLN A 83 -4.21 3.72 5.61
C GLN A 83 -3.91 2.26 5.99
N ALA A 84 -4.92 1.49 6.36
CA ALA A 84 -4.76 0.07 6.65
C ALA A 84 -4.40 -0.75 5.41
N GLU A 85 -4.90 -0.40 4.22
CA GLU A 85 -4.50 -0.98 2.94
C GLU A 85 -3.02 -0.70 2.68
N LYS A 86 -2.54 0.53 2.88
CA LYS A 86 -1.10 0.84 2.82
C LYS A 86 -0.26 0.06 3.84
N GLU A 87 -0.84 -0.29 4.98
CA GLU A 87 -0.17 -1.07 6.02
C GLU A 87 -0.26 -2.59 5.80
N VAL A 88 -1.25 -3.08 5.05
CA VAL A 88 -1.55 -4.51 4.84
C VAL A 88 -1.16 -5.00 3.43
N GLU A 89 -1.14 -4.12 2.43
CA GLU A 89 -0.30 -4.28 1.24
C GLU A 89 1.14 -3.95 1.64
N PRO A 90 1.83 -4.79 2.44
CA PRO A 90 2.96 -5.53 1.87
C PRO A 90 3.42 -6.74 2.73
N GLU A 91 2.56 -7.72 3.06
CA GLU A 91 3.08 -8.95 3.69
C GLU A 91 3.22 -10.09 2.69
N ASP A 92 2.18 -10.36 1.87
CA ASP A 92 2.24 -11.41 0.85
C ASP A 92 3.11 -11.01 -0.36
N ASN A 93 3.01 -9.76 -0.84
CA ASN A 93 3.87 -9.28 -1.93
C ASN A 93 5.33 -9.10 -1.48
N ARG A 94 5.57 -8.59 -0.27
CA ARG A 94 6.93 -8.50 0.29
C ARG A 94 7.53 -9.88 0.53
N ALA A 95 6.75 -10.85 1.00
CA ALA A 95 7.20 -12.23 1.13
C ALA A 95 7.56 -12.82 -0.24
N LYS A 96 6.75 -12.59 -1.28
CA LYS A 96 7.06 -12.98 -2.67
C LYS A 96 8.32 -12.30 -3.20
N ALA A 97 8.49 -11.00 -2.93
CA ALA A 97 9.68 -10.26 -3.32
C ALA A 97 10.94 -10.83 -2.65
N ARG A 98 10.87 -11.06 -1.34
CA ARG A 98 11.97 -11.66 -0.57
C ARG A 98 12.27 -13.08 -1.04
N ALA A 99 11.26 -13.88 -1.35
CA ALA A 99 11.44 -15.22 -1.90
C ALA A 99 12.13 -15.18 -3.27
N ALA A 100 11.66 -14.34 -4.20
CA ALA A 100 12.26 -14.18 -5.52
C ALA A 100 13.70 -13.65 -5.47
N LEU A 101 13.99 -12.69 -4.58
CA LEU A 101 15.35 -12.21 -4.33
C LEU A 101 16.23 -13.31 -3.71
N THR A 102 15.70 -14.10 -2.78
CA THR A 102 16.42 -15.23 -2.17
C THR A 102 16.83 -16.24 -3.25
N GLU A 103 15.88 -16.67 -4.08
CA GLU A 103 16.13 -17.59 -5.19
C GLU A 103 17.17 -17.03 -6.18
N LEU A 104 17.06 -15.73 -6.53
CA LEU A 104 18.02 -15.05 -7.38
C LEU A 104 19.44 -15.10 -6.80
N PHE A 105 19.62 -14.75 -5.52
CA PHE A 105 20.95 -14.69 -4.91
C PHE A 105 21.51 -16.08 -4.55
N GLU A 106 20.67 -17.08 -4.32
CA GLU A 106 21.08 -18.48 -4.21
C GLU A 106 21.65 -18.99 -5.53
N SER A 107 21.03 -18.65 -6.66
CA SER A 107 21.48 -19.10 -7.99
C SER A 107 22.89 -18.62 -8.37
N ILE A 108 23.35 -17.50 -7.81
CA ILE A 108 24.68 -16.92 -8.09
C ILE A 108 25.69 -17.17 -6.96
N LYS A 109 25.30 -17.90 -5.91
CA LYS A 109 26.16 -18.24 -4.78
C LYS A 109 27.33 -19.08 -5.26
N ASN A 110 28.55 -18.68 -4.89
CA ASN A 110 29.76 -19.41 -5.24
C ASN A 110 30.58 -19.80 -3.98
N PRO A 111 31.42 -20.85 -4.06
CA PRO A 111 32.24 -21.28 -2.93
C PRO A 111 33.42 -20.36 -2.61
N GLN A 112 33.86 -19.54 -3.57
CA GLN A 112 35.04 -18.67 -3.42
C GLN A 112 34.73 -17.38 -2.64
N THR A 113 33.47 -16.96 -2.60
CA THR A 113 32.99 -15.83 -1.81
C THR A 113 31.70 -16.23 -1.11
N PRO A 114 31.65 -16.33 0.23
CA PRO A 114 30.41 -16.64 0.92
C PRO A 114 29.40 -15.48 0.75
N ILE A 115 28.44 -15.67 -0.16
CA ILE A 115 27.29 -14.79 -0.34
C ILE A 115 26.32 -15.03 0.82
N ILE A 116 26.14 -14.02 1.68
CA ILE A 116 25.17 -14.07 2.78
C ILE A 116 23.80 -13.66 2.23
N VAL A 117 23.14 -14.60 1.53
CA VAL A 117 21.85 -14.38 0.82
C VAL A 117 20.84 -13.68 1.72
N GLU A 118 20.60 -14.21 2.91
CA GLU A 118 19.64 -13.64 3.87
C GLU A 118 19.95 -12.17 4.19
N LYS A 119 21.23 -11.84 4.38
CA LYS A 119 21.65 -10.48 4.73
C LYS A 119 21.48 -9.51 3.56
N ILE A 120 21.74 -9.95 2.33
CA ILE A 120 21.51 -9.16 1.11
C ILE A 120 20.02 -8.87 0.97
N VAL A 121 19.18 -9.90 1.06
CA VAL A 121 17.73 -9.78 0.94
C VAL A 121 17.18 -8.84 2.00
N ASN A 122 17.62 -8.99 3.25
CA ASN A 122 17.19 -8.12 4.36
C ASN A 122 17.66 -6.67 4.18
N ASP A 123 18.88 -6.45 3.69
CA ASP A 123 19.38 -5.09 3.42
C ASP A 123 18.62 -4.40 2.28
N ILE A 124 18.32 -5.13 1.20
CA ILE A 124 17.52 -4.63 0.08
C ILE A 124 16.12 -4.29 0.57
N ASP A 125 15.45 -5.24 1.23
CA ASP A 125 14.11 -5.09 1.77
C ASP A 125 13.99 -3.84 2.68
N ASN A 126 14.89 -3.69 3.65
CA ASN A 126 14.90 -2.52 4.53
C ASN A 126 15.02 -1.19 3.77
N GLN A 127 15.87 -1.14 2.74
CA GLN A 127 16.05 0.06 1.93
C GLN A 127 14.82 0.38 1.07
N ILE A 128 14.23 -0.63 0.43
CA ILE A 128 13.05 -0.41 -0.42
C ILE A 128 11.86 0.02 0.45
N VAL A 129 11.65 -0.63 1.61
CA VAL A 129 10.62 -0.24 2.57
C VAL A 129 10.79 1.22 3.01
N GLU A 130 12.01 1.68 3.25
CA GLU A 130 12.27 3.08 3.61
C GLU A 130 11.83 4.05 2.51
N ILE A 131 12.06 3.71 1.24
CA ILE A 131 11.70 4.54 0.08
C ILE A 131 10.18 4.54 -0.12
N VAL A 132 9.54 3.36 -0.13
CA VAL A 132 8.08 3.22 -0.33
C VAL A 132 7.29 3.89 0.80
N ARG A 133 7.84 3.92 2.03
CA ARG A 133 7.23 4.71 3.12
C ARG A 133 7.30 6.22 2.90
N ARG A 134 8.36 6.72 2.26
CA ARG A 134 8.52 8.15 1.95
C ARG A 134 7.73 8.56 0.72
N PHE A 135 7.65 7.69 -0.28
CA PHE A 135 6.94 7.89 -1.52
C PHE A 135 5.82 6.86 -1.62
N SER A 136 4.58 7.29 -1.37
CA SER A 136 3.39 6.44 -1.47
C SER A 136 3.14 5.82 -2.85
N ASP A 137 3.98 6.17 -3.83
CA ASP A 137 3.91 5.76 -5.23
C ASP A 137 5.32 5.77 -5.85
N ALA A 138 6.29 5.14 -5.17
CA ALA A 138 7.72 5.21 -5.52
C ALA A 138 7.99 4.77 -6.97
N PHE A 139 7.26 3.78 -7.48
CA PHE A 139 7.44 3.25 -8.83
C PHE A 139 6.67 4.02 -9.90
N SER A 140 5.71 4.88 -9.57
CA SER A 140 4.97 5.67 -10.56
C SER A 140 5.73 6.92 -10.99
N THR A 141 6.61 7.46 -10.13
CA THR A 141 7.37 8.69 -10.41
C THR A 141 8.80 8.43 -10.90
N VAL A 142 9.32 9.33 -11.74
CA VAL A 142 10.72 9.26 -12.22
C VAL A 142 11.71 9.39 -11.06
N SER A 143 11.42 10.26 -10.10
CA SER A 143 12.27 10.49 -8.93
C SER A 143 12.33 9.28 -8.01
N GLY A 144 11.18 8.64 -7.72
CA GLY A 144 11.13 7.46 -6.87
C GLY A 144 11.84 6.25 -7.51
N ARG A 145 11.59 5.98 -8.80
CA ARG A 145 12.32 4.92 -9.55
C ARG A 145 13.83 5.14 -9.52
N ARG A 146 14.29 6.39 -9.72
CA ARG A 146 15.71 6.74 -9.65
C ARG A 146 16.30 6.49 -8.26
N GLU A 147 15.57 6.80 -7.20
CA GLU A 147 16.02 6.57 -5.82
C GLU A 147 16.13 5.07 -5.51
N VAL A 148 15.14 4.27 -5.91
CA VAL A 148 15.18 2.80 -5.79
C VAL A 148 16.40 2.23 -6.51
N GLN A 149 16.63 2.63 -7.77
CA GLN A 149 17.79 2.17 -8.54
C GLN A 149 19.12 2.54 -7.89
N GLN A 150 19.25 3.77 -7.37
CA GLN A 150 20.46 4.21 -6.70
C GLN A 150 20.74 3.41 -5.41
N ARG A 151 19.71 3.13 -4.62
CA ARG A 151 19.82 2.37 -3.38
C ARG A 151 20.16 0.91 -3.63
N LEU A 152 19.44 0.27 -4.56
CA LEU A 152 19.74 -1.10 -5.00
C LEU A 152 21.18 -1.22 -5.51
N ARG A 153 21.64 -0.25 -6.33
CA ARG A 153 23.00 -0.24 -6.86
C ARG A 153 24.04 -0.06 -5.77
N SER A 154 23.81 0.82 -4.81
CA SER A 154 24.69 1.02 -3.66
C SER A 154 24.85 -0.28 -2.85
N THR A 155 23.74 -0.97 -2.59
CA THR A 155 23.75 -2.24 -1.86
C THR A 155 24.47 -3.34 -2.61
N LEU A 156 24.09 -3.60 -3.86
CA LEU A 156 24.71 -4.67 -4.63
C LEU A 156 26.19 -4.37 -4.91
N TYR A 157 26.52 -3.17 -5.39
CA TYR A 157 27.85 -2.91 -5.97
C TYR A 157 28.87 -2.47 -4.92
N LEU A 158 28.47 -1.71 -3.90
CA LEU A 158 29.38 -1.16 -2.90
C LEU A 158 29.46 -2.05 -1.66
N LYS A 159 28.31 -2.49 -1.13
CA LYS A 159 28.28 -3.30 0.09
C LYS A 159 28.63 -4.76 -0.19
N TYR A 160 28.05 -5.35 -1.24
CA TYR A 160 28.20 -6.78 -1.55
C TYR A 160 29.13 -7.09 -2.72
N GLN A 161 29.63 -6.06 -3.43
CA GLN A 161 30.52 -6.20 -4.59
C GLN A 161 29.96 -7.08 -5.73
N ILE A 162 28.63 -7.24 -5.80
CA ILE A 162 27.92 -7.95 -6.88
C ILE A 162 27.74 -6.98 -8.04
N LYS A 163 28.72 -6.96 -8.95
CA LYS A 163 28.74 -6.06 -10.11
C LYS A 163 28.24 -6.75 -11.39
N ASP A 164 27.18 -7.53 -11.24
CA ASP A 164 26.52 -8.21 -12.34
C ASP A 164 25.28 -7.41 -12.78
N LYS A 165 25.25 -7.04 -14.07
CA LYS A 165 24.19 -6.22 -14.64
C LYS A 165 22.86 -6.98 -14.71
N GLU A 166 22.89 -8.27 -15.04
CA GLU A 166 21.70 -9.10 -15.16
C GLU A 166 21.06 -9.34 -13.79
N VAL A 167 21.89 -9.57 -12.77
CA VAL A 167 21.42 -9.67 -11.36
C VAL A 167 20.77 -8.37 -10.91
N PHE A 168 21.35 -7.22 -11.24
CA PHE A 168 20.76 -5.92 -10.93
C PHE A 168 19.39 -5.74 -11.59
N GLU A 169 19.28 -6.02 -12.88
CA GLU A 169 18.03 -5.87 -13.64
C GLU A 169 16.92 -6.80 -13.11
N LYS A 170 17.24 -8.06 -12.83
CA LYS A 170 16.30 -9.03 -12.23
C LYS A 170 15.86 -8.61 -10.84
N ALA A 171 16.80 -8.20 -9.98
CA ALA A 171 16.48 -7.73 -8.63
C ALA A 171 15.58 -6.49 -8.67
N TYR A 172 15.88 -5.52 -9.55
CA TYR A 172 15.05 -4.33 -9.73
C TYR A 172 13.65 -4.68 -10.21
N SER A 173 13.52 -5.61 -11.16
CA SER A 173 12.21 -6.05 -11.67
C SER A 173 11.35 -6.70 -10.58
N TYR A 174 11.93 -7.57 -9.73
CA TYR A 174 11.18 -8.14 -8.61
C TYR A 174 10.78 -7.09 -7.58
N ILE A 175 11.64 -6.10 -7.35
CA ILE A 175 11.32 -4.99 -6.45
C ILE A 175 10.14 -4.19 -7.00
N GLU A 176 10.18 -3.79 -8.27
CA GLU A 176 9.11 -3.01 -8.93
C GLU A 176 7.78 -3.78 -9.04
N GLN A 177 7.83 -5.11 -9.16
CA GLN A 177 6.64 -5.95 -9.27
C GLN A 177 5.90 -6.10 -7.92
N TYR A 178 6.63 -6.10 -6.80
CA TYR A 178 6.11 -6.57 -5.52
C TYR A 178 6.18 -5.54 -4.37
N TYR A 179 6.81 -4.38 -4.56
CA TYR A 179 6.83 -3.26 -3.61
C TYR A 179 6.09 -2.04 -4.14
#